data_AF-A0A2E8RD03-F1
#
_entry.id   AF-A0A2E8RD03-F1
#
_cell.length_a   1.000
_cell.length_b   1.000
_cell.length_c   1.000
_cell.angle_alpha   90.00
_cell.angle_beta   90.00
_cell.angle_gamma   90.00
#
_symmetry.space_group_name_H-M   'P 1'
#
loop_
_entity.id
_entity.type
_entity.pdbx_description
1 polymer ?
#
loop_
_entity_poly.entity_id
_entity_poly.type
_entity_poly.pdbx_seq_one_letter_code
_entity_poly.pdbx_strand_id
1 'polypeptide(L)'
;MRKVSGLLLTLILLSASAGCLAEEIQEELEKEEVEDKRYTFALPTLGRDVDGGSMLDMTAELEQQPILLFWVSSQCQGCHEWAEGIRDSS
;
A
#
# COMPACT_ATOMS: atom_id res chain seq x y z
N MET A 1 -25.24 34.25 22.13
CA MET A 1 -25.82 33.08 21.43
C MET A 1 -25.28 32.89 20.01
N ARG A 2 -25.32 33.90 19.12
CA ARG A 2 -24.76 33.80 17.73
C ARG A 2 -23.30 33.34 17.64
N LYS A 3 -22.43 33.86 18.52
CA LYS A 3 -20.99 33.49 18.55
C LYS A 3 -20.76 32.02 18.97
N VAL A 4 -21.60 31.50 19.87
CA VAL A 4 -21.52 30.11 20.35
C VAL A 4 -22.01 29.14 19.27
N SER A 5 -23.07 29.52 18.54
CA SER A 5 -23.58 28.75 17.40
C SER A 5 -22.58 28.69 16.24
N GLY A 6 -21.88 29.79 15.94
CA GLY A 6 -20.81 29.80 14.94
C GLY A 6 -19.63 28.90 15.31
N LEU A 7 -19.20 28.94 16.58
CA LEU A 7 -18.13 28.08 17.08
C LEU A 7 -18.50 26.59 16.95
N LEU A 8 -19.73 26.22 17.32
CA LEU A 8 -20.22 24.84 17.20
C LEU A 8 -20.20 24.33 15.76
N LEU A 9 -20.66 25.16 14.81
CA LEU A 9 -20.70 24.80 13.39
C LEU A 9 -19.28 24.55 12.83
N THR A 10 -18.33 25.37 13.27
CA THR A 10 -16.93 25.28 12.83
C THR A 10 -16.30 23.97 13.33
N LEU A 11 -16.53 23.60 14.59
CA LEU A 11 -16.05 22.33 15.15
C LEU A 11 -16.62 21.11 14.41
N ILE A 12 -17.90 21.14 14.05
CA ILE A 12 -18.54 20.03 13.29
C ILE A 12 -17.88 19.88 11.91
N LEU A 13 -17.65 20.99 11.20
CA LEU A 13 -16.99 20.97 9.90
C LEU A 13 -15.53 20.47 9.97
N LEU A 14 -14.80 20.84 11.02
CA LEU A 14 -13.44 20.37 11.26
C LEU A 14 -13.39 18.85 11.53
N SER A 15 -14.35 18.32 12.30
CA SER A 15 -14.42 16.87 12.59
C SER A 15 -14.66 16.02 11.34
N ALA A 16 -15.38 16.53 10.34
CA ALA A 16 -15.59 15.84 9.06
C ALA A 16 -14.34 15.82 8.16
N SER A 17 -13.33 16.65 8.46
CA SER A 17 -12.04 16.66 7.75
C SER A 17 -10.97 15.79 8.43
N ALA A 18 -11.23 15.29 9.63
CA ALA A 18 -10.46 14.17 10.16
C ALA A 18 -10.85 12.96 9.31
N GLY A 19 -10.02 12.65 8.31
CA GLY A 19 -10.18 11.44 7.51
C GLY A 19 -10.43 10.25 8.43
N CYS A 20 -11.33 9.37 8.02
CA CYS A 20 -11.64 8.16 8.77
C CYS A 20 -10.33 7.41 9.02
N LEU A 21 -9.81 7.51 10.24
CA LEU A 21 -8.93 6.50 10.81
C LEU A 21 -9.86 5.29 10.90
N ALA A 22 -9.86 4.47 9.86
CA ALA A 22 -10.40 3.13 9.98
C ALA A 22 -9.70 2.55 11.21
N GLU A 23 -10.48 2.24 12.25
CA GLU A 23 -10.03 1.35 13.31
C GLU A 23 -9.49 0.14 12.55
N GLU A 24 -8.17 -0.03 12.57
CA GLU A 24 -7.57 -1.23 12.04
C GLU A 24 -8.18 -2.32 12.88
N ILE A 25 -9.17 -3.04 12.33
CA ILE A 25 -9.68 -4.25 12.93
C ILE A 25 -8.46 -5.15 12.94
N GLN A 26 -7.72 -5.12 14.03
CA GLN A 26 -6.79 -6.15 14.42
C GLN A 26 -7.67 -7.34 14.78
N GLU A 27 -8.31 -7.93 13.75
CA GLU A 27 -8.60 -9.35 13.78
C GLU A 27 -7.24 -9.96 14.04
N GLU A 28 -7.08 -10.42 15.28
CA GLU A 28 -5.98 -11.26 15.70
C GLU A 28 -6.01 -12.44 14.74
N LEU A 29 -5.26 -12.30 13.63
CA LEU A 29 -5.21 -13.27 12.56
C LEU A 29 -4.82 -14.56 13.26
N GLU A 30 -5.78 -15.48 13.36
CA GLU A 30 -5.54 -16.80 13.93
C GLU A 30 -4.24 -17.26 13.30
N LYS A 31 -3.26 -17.55 14.16
CA LYS A 31 -1.91 -17.88 13.76
C LYS A 31 -1.99 -19.24 13.07
N GLU A 32 -2.43 -19.24 11.80
CA GLU A 32 -2.39 -20.38 10.92
C GLU A 32 -0.97 -20.88 11.02
N GLU A 33 -0.83 -22.16 11.39
CA GLU A 33 0.45 -22.85 11.39
C GLU A 33 1.12 -22.50 10.06
N VAL A 34 2.27 -21.83 10.15
CA VAL A 34 3.02 -21.36 9.00
C VAL A 34 3.52 -22.62 8.29
N GLU A 35 2.70 -23.18 7.41
CA GLU A 35 3.15 -23.93 6.23
C GLU A 35 4.34 -23.14 5.69
N ASP A 36 5.47 -23.82 5.52
CA ASP A 36 6.73 -23.25 5.04
C ASP A 36 6.50 -22.72 3.63
N LYS A 37 5.89 -21.52 3.55
CA LYS A 37 5.58 -20.82 2.31
C LYS A 37 6.92 -20.48 1.73
N ARG A 38 7.37 -21.34 0.80
CA ARG A 38 8.60 -21.14 0.04
C ARG A 38 8.45 -19.85 -0.75
N TYR A 39 8.90 -18.74 -0.16
CA TYR A 39 8.99 -17.47 -0.86
C TYR A 39 10.03 -17.63 -1.96
N THR A 40 9.62 -17.38 -3.20
CA THR A 40 10.51 -17.37 -4.37
C THR A 40 10.63 -15.97 -4.90
N PHE A 41 11.84 -15.58 -5.26
CA PHE A 41 12.15 -14.33 -5.95
C PHE A 41 12.12 -14.47 -7.47
N ALA A 42 11.85 -15.70 -7.95
CA ALA A 42 11.69 -16.02 -9.37
C ALA A 42 10.27 -16.52 -9.65
N LEU A 43 9.56 -15.86 -10.57
CA LEU A 43 8.17 -16.15 -10.94
C LEU A 43 7.92 -15.94 -12.45
N PRO A 44 7.03 -16.71 -13.08
CA PRO A 44 6.61 -16.45 -14.45
C PRO A 44 5.85 -15.13 -14.56
N THR A 45 6.05 -14.41 -15.66
CA THR A 45 5.28 -13.20 -15.98
C THR A 45 3.97 -13.55 -16.70
N LEU A 46 3.17 -12.53 -17.02
CA LEU A 46 1.92 -12.71 -17.77
C LEU A 46 2.13 -12.72 -19.29
N GLY A 47 3.38 -12.61 -19.77
CA GLY A 47 3.72 -12.65 -21.19
C GLY A 47 3.24 -11.42 -21.97
N ARG A 48 3.07 -10.27 -21.30
CA ARG A 48 2.71 -8.99 -21.94
C ARG A 48 3.97 -8.29 -22.45
N ASP A 49 3.82 -7.41 -23.44
CA ASP A 49 4.94 -6.64 -23.99
C ASP A 49 5.69 -5.81 -22.92
N VAL A 50 5.00 -5.41 -21.85
CA VAL A 50 5.56 -4.63 -20.73
C VAL A 50 6.33 -5.48 -19.70
N ASP A 51 6.25 -6.80 -19.77
CA ASP A 51 6.79 -7.68 -18.73
C ASP A 51 8.31 -7.92 -18.85
N GLY A 52 8.96 -7.45 -19.92
CA GLY A 52 10.42 -7.51 -20.09
C GLY A 52 11.03 -8.92 -20.28
N GLY A 53 10.21 -9.97 -20.22
CA GLY A 53 10.62 -11.37 -20.36
C GLY A 53 9.53 -12.32 -19.86
N SER A 54 9.78 -13.62 -19.97
CA SER A 54 8.84 -14.68 -19.51
C SER A 54 8.95 -14.99 -18.02
N MET A 55 10.02 -14.54 -17.37
CA MET A 55 10.31 -14.77 -15.95
C MET A 55 10.79 -13.46 -15.33
N LEU A 56 10.26 -13.13 -14.16
CA LEU A 56 10.79 -12.10 -13.27
C LEU A 56 11.66 -12.82 -12.23
N ASP A 57 12.96 -12.55 -12.22
CA ASP A 57 13.90 -13.01 -11.19
C ASP A 57 14.53 -11.81 -10.51
N MET A 58 14.04 -11.50 -9.31
CA MET A 58 14.56 -10.35 -8.55
C MET A 58 15.98 -10.57 -8.03
N THR A 59 16.46 -11.81 -7.97
CA THR A 59 17.80 -12.11 -7.45
C THR A 59 18.88 -11.49 -8.33
N ALA A 60 18.71 -11.58 -9.65
CA ALA A 60 19.62 -10.98 -10.62
C ALA A 60 19.58 -9.43 -10.58
N GLU A 61 18.39 -8.86 -10.37
CA GLU A 61 18.21 -7.42 -10.27
C GLU A 61 18.84 -6.85 -8.99
N LEU A 62 18.78 -7.59 -7.87
CA LEU A 62 19.38 -7.20 -6.59
C LEU A 62 20.90 -7.11 -6.63
N GLU A 63 21.56 -7.85 -7.54
CA GLU A 63 23.02 -7.75 -7.74
C GLU A 63 23.42 -6.43 -8.42
N GLN A 64 22.51 -5.81 -9.17
CA GLN A 64 22.80 -4.60 -9.95
C GLN A 64 22.51 -3.33 -9.14
N GLN A 65 21.39 -3.29 -8.43
CA GLN A 65 20.98 -2.11 -7.65
C GLN A 65 20.02 -2.46 -6.51
N PRO A 66 19.92 -1.61 -5.46
CA PRO A 66 18.90 -1.77 -4.43
C PRO A 66 17.49 -1.75 -5.02
N ILE A 67 16.64 -2.68 -4.60
CA ILE A 67 15.24 -2.77 -5.02
C ILE A 67 14.32 -2.43 -3.86
N LEU A 68 13.36 -1.55 -4.10
CA LEU A 68 12.25 -1.32 -3.18
C LEU A 68 11.14 -2.34 -3.46
N LEU A 69 10.79 -3.08 -2.42
CA LEU A 69 9.72 -4.06 -2.46
C LEU A 69 8.48 -3.52 -1.75
N PHE A 70 7.41 -3.22 -2.48
CA PHE A 70 6.24 -2.52 -1.93
C PHE A 70 4.94 -3.32 -2.11
N TRP A 71 4.47 -3.93 -1.01
CA TRP A 71 3.31 -4.84 -1.02
C TRP A 71 2.03 -4.06 -0.74
N VAL A 72 1.07 -4.18 -1.64
CA VAL A 72 -0.21 -3.47 -1.54
C VAL A 72 -1.37 -4.44 -1.72
N SER A 73 -2.44 -4.26 -0.94
CA SER A 73 -3.69 -4.97 -1.18
C SER A 73 -4.41 -4.36 -2.38
N SER A 74 -5.28 -5.13 -3.03
CA SER A 74 -6.13 -4.64 -4.14
C SER A 74 -7.09 -3.52 -3.71
N GLN A 75 -7.30 -3.32 -2.42
CA GLN A 75 -8.18 -2.31 -1.84
C GLN A 75 -7.41 -1.11 -1.28
N CYS A 76 -6.10 -1.00 -1.56
CA CYS A 76 -5.34 0.13 -1.07
C CYS A 76 -5.77 1.44 -1.76
N GLN A 77 -6.28 2.37 -0.95
CA GLN A 77 -6.58 3.72 -1.39
C GLN A 77 -5.29 4.56 -1.35
N GLY A 78 -4.95 5.24 -2.45
CA GLY A 78 -3.75 6.09 -2.51
C GLY A 78 -2.46 5.38 -2.94
N CYS A 79 -2.48 4.05 -3.11
CA CYS A 79 -1.26 3.30 -3.44
C CYS A 79 -0.71 3.61 -4.84
N HIS A 80 -1.58 4.03 -5.77
CA HIS A 80 -1.13 4.46 -7.09
C HIS A 80 -0.31 5.75 -6.99
N GLU A 81 -0.84 6.74 -6.27
CA GLU A 81 -0.20 8.03 -6.03
C GLU A 81 1.12 7.86 -5.25
N TRP A 82 1.17 6.91 -4.31
CA TRP A 82 2.41 6.58 -3.61
C TRP A 82 3.45 5.92 -4.52
N ALA A 83 3.03 4.95 -5.36
CA ALA A 83 3.92 4.31 -6.31
C ALA A 83 4.51 5.32 -7.30
N GLU A 84 3.69 6.27 -7.78
CA GLU A 84 4.15 7.38 -8.62
C GLU A 84 5.10 8.31 -7.86
N GLY A 85 4.76 8.73 -6.64
CA GLY A 85 5.61 9.62 -5.84
C GLY A 85 6.98 9.01 -5.50
N ILE A 86 7.02 7.71 -5.23
CA ILE A 86 8.28 6.99 -5.01
C ILE A 86 9.12 6.97 -6.28
N ARG A 87 8.52 6.66 -7.42
CA ARG A 87 9.22 6.63 -8.71
C ARG A 87 9.80 8.01 -9.07
N ASP A 88 9.02 9.06 -8.87
CA ASP A 88 9.38 10.40 -9.30
C ASP A 88 10.40 11.07 -8.35
N SER A 89 10.61 10.51 -7.15
CA SER A 89 11.60 10.98 -6.17
C SER A 89 12.94 10.24 -6.21
N SER A 90 13.06 9.20 -7.05
CA SER A 90 14.26 8.37 -7.21
C SER A 90 15.16 8.84 -8.35
#